data_AF-A0A397IZM3-F1
#
_entry.id   AF-A0A397IZM3-F1
#
_cell.length_a   1.000
_cell.length_b   1.000
_cell.length_c   1.000
_cell.angle_alpha   90.00
_cell.angle_beta   90.00
_cell.angle_gamma   90.00
#
_symmetry.space_group_name_H-M   'P 1'
#
loop_
_entity.id
_entity.type
_entity.pdbx_description
1 polymer ?
#
loop_
_entity_poly.entity_id
_entity_poly.type
_entity_poly.pdbx_seq_one_letter_code
_entity_poly.pdbx_strand_id
1 'polypeptide(L)'
;MSTELYQTVYNFFTTSPIEHITAFSVIYQIMEDEPLIQQDVLREIVNRAIDASTNIYSNDLIAQNKLLKIPIQNKISLLLSSDD
;
A
#
# COMPACT_ATOMS: atom_id res chain seq x y z
N MET A 1 -4.22 11.10 12.24
CA MET A 1 -4.00 9.86 11.47
C MET A 1 -5.04 8.85 11.94
N SER A 2 -5.91 8.37 11.06
CA SER A 2 -6.95 7.41 11.47
C SER A 2 -6.30 6.04 11.69
N THR A 3 -6.16 5.64 12.95
CA THR A 3 -5.76 4.28 13.34
C THR A 3 -6.63 3.22 12.65
N GLU A 4 -7.87 3.56 12.34
CA GLU A 4 -8.85 2.70 11.68
C GLU A 4 -8.44 2.41 10.23
N LEU A 5 -8.05 3.43 9.45
CA LEU A 5 -7.59 3.21 8.06
C LEU A 5 -6.34 2.34 7.98
N TYR A 6 -5.38 2.57 8.88
CA TYR A 6 -4.22 1.68 8.99
C TYR A 6 -4.66 0.24 9.26
N GLN A 7 -5.59 0.04 10.19
CA GLN A 7 -6.09 -1.27 10.53
C GLN A 7 -6.82 -1.92 9.34
N THR A 8 -7.63 -1.16 8.59
CA THR A 8 -8.30 -1.62 7.37
C THR A 8 -7.28 -2.14 6.35
N VAL A 9 -6.24 -1.37 6.05
CA VAL A 9 -5.21 -1.75 5.06
C VAL A 9 -4.37 -2.93 5.56
N TYR A 10 -3.97 -2.91 6.82
CA TYR A 10 -3.21 -4.01 7.43
C TYR A 10 -4.02 -5.32 7.44
N ASN A 11 -5.29 -5.27 7.83
CA ASN A 11 -6.16 -6.44 7.81
C ASN A 11 -6.32 -6.97 6.38
N PHE A 12 -6.53 -6.08 5.41
CA PHE A 12 -6.61 -6.47 4.00
C PHE A 12 -5.34 -7.21 3.56
N PHE A 13 -4.15 -6.70 3.90
CA PHE A 13 -2.87 -7.34 3.58
C PHE A 13 -2.66 -8.71 4.22
N THR A 14 -3.22 -8.94 5.41
CA THR A 14 -2.92 -10.14 6.20
C THR A 14 -3.96 -11.23 6.07
N THR A 15 -5.12 -10.91 5.51
CA THR A 15 -6.27 -11.82 5.42
C THR A 15 -6.72 -12.11 3.99
N SER A 16 -6.40 -11.24 3.03
CA SER A 16 -6.78 -11.45 1.64
C SER A 16 -5.78 -12.33 0.90
N PRO A 17 -6.24 -13.16 -0.06
CA PRO A 17 -5.34 -13.86 -0.97
C PRO A 17 -4.40 -12.90 -1.68
N ILE A 18 -3.12 -13.28 -1.77
CA ILE A 18 -2.04 -12.41 -2.25
C ILE A 18 -2.28 -11.94 -3.68
N GLU A 19 -2.97 -12.74 -4.51
CA GLU A 19 -3.43 -12.42 -5.86
C GLU A 19 -4.33 -11.18 -5.92
N HIS A 20 -5.15 -10.95 -4.91
CA HIS A 20 -6.10 -9.83 -4.85
C HIS A 20 -5.48 -8.53 -4.35
N ILE A 21 -4.29 -8.58 -3.76
CA ILE A 21 -3.61 -7.40 -3.22
C ILE A 21 -2.90 -6.66 -4.37
N THR A 22 -3.47 -5.53 -4.76
CA THR A 22 -2.95 -4.61 -5.78
C THR A 22 -3.03 -3.17 -5.27
N ALA A 23 -2.29 -2.24 -5.89
CA ALA A 23 -2.43 -0.81 -5.55
C ALA A 23 -3.87 -0.31 -5.70
N PHE A 24 -4.61 -0.79 -6.71
CA PHE A 24 -6.01 -0.41 -6.93
C PHE A 24 -6.94 -0.94 -5.83
N SER A 25 -6.81 -2.21 -5.46
CA SER A 25 -7.63 -2.78 -4.38
C SER A 25 -7.35 -2.13 -3.02
N VAL A 26 -6.10 -1.70 -2.78
CA VAL A 26 -5.73 -0.95 -1.56
C VAL A 26 -6.40 0.41 -1.53
N ILE A 27 -6.36 1.15 -2.64
CA ILE A 27 -7.07 2.43 -2.77
C ILE A 27 -8.58 2.23 -2.57
N TYR A 28 -9.15 1.19 -3.19
CA TYR A 28 -10.57 0.88 -3.05
C TYR A 28 -10.97 0.67 -1.59
N GLN A 29 -10.21 -0.14 -0.84
CA GLN A 29 -10.52 -0.37 0.58
C GLN A 29 -10.45 0.91 1.42
N ILE A 30 -9.55 1.82 1.08
CA ILE A 30 -9.43 3.10 1.79
C ILE A 30 -10.58 4.04 1.41
N MET A 31 -11.02 4.04 0.16
CA MET A 31 -12.12 4.88 -0.31
C MET A 31 -13.49 4.47 0.25
N GLU A 32 -13.70 3.19 0.57
CA GLU A 32 -14.91 2.72 1.26
C GLU A 32 -15.06 3.38 2.65
N ASP A 33 -13.96 3.53 3.39
CA ASP A 33 -13.94 4.13 4.73
C ASP A 33 -13.76 5.67 4.69
N GLU A 34 -12.86 6.18 3.85
CA GLU A 34 -12.53 7.59 3.70
C GLU A 34 -12.43 8.00 2.22
N PRO A 35 -13.53 8.52 1.62
CA PRO A 35 -13.60 8.85 0.19
C PRO A 35 -12.62 9.92 -0.29
N LEU A 36 -12.12 10.76 0.62
CA LEU A 36 -11.22 11.89 0.33
C LEU A 36 -10.02 11.86 1.29
N ILE A 37 -8.97 11.14 0.91
CA ILE A 37 -7.72 11.04 1.67
C ILE A 37 -6.59 11.80 0.96
N GLN A 38 -5.72 12.46 1.75
CA GLN A 38 -4.51 13.09 1.22
C GLN A 38 -3.48 12.03 0.78
N GLN A 39 -2.75 12.30 -0.31
CA GLN A 39 -1.84 11.32 -0.92
C GLN A 39 -0.67 10.93 -0.02
N ASP A 40 -0.12 11.87 0.74
CA ASP A 40 0.95 11.67 1.70
C ASP A 40 0.49 10.80 2.89
N VAL A 41 -0.71 11.05 3.40
CA VAL A 41 -1.35 10.23 4.45
C VAL A 41 -1.60 8.81 3.95
N LEU A 42 -2.15 8.67 2.74
CA LEU A 42 -2.33 7.36 2.08
C LEU A 42 -1.00 6.60 1.98
N ARG A 43 0.05 7.28 1.52
CA ARG A 43 1.39 6.68 1.40
C ARG A 43 1.92 6.22 2.75
N GLU A 44 1.80 7.03 3.78
CA GLU A 44 2.27 6.66 5.13
C GLU A 44 1.55 5.41 5.63
N ILE A 45 0.23 5.37 5.51
CA ILE A 45 -0.60 4.24 5.94
C ILE A 45 -0.19 2.95 5.21
N VAL A 46 -0.07 3.01 3.88
CA VAL A 46 0.29 1.86 3.06
C VAL A 46 1.69 1.35 3.39
N ASN A 47 2.68 2.24 3.53
CA ASN A 47 4.04 1.85 3.87
C ASN A 47 4.11 1.17 5.25
N ARG A 48 3.45 1.75 6.25
CA ARG A 48 3.40 1.15 7.60
C ARG A 48 2.72 -0.22 7.60
N ALA A 49 1.66 -0.38 6.82
CA ALA A 49 0.97 -1.67 6.70
C ALA A 49 1.84 -2.72 5.98
N ILE A 50 2.61 -2.32 4.96
CA ILE A 50 3.60 -3.18 4.31
C ILE A 50 4.63 -3.65 5.32
N ASP A 51 5.32 -2.71 5.99
CA ASP A 51 6.38 -3.04 6.95
C ASP A 51 5.90 -4.04 8.01
N ALA A 52 4.70 -3.82 8.55
CA ALA A 52 4.08 -4.70 9.54
C ALA A 52 3.70 -6.08 8.97
N SER A 53 3.20 -6.14 7.74
CA SER A 53 2.73 -7.39 7.11
C SER A 53 3.85 -8.23 6.50
N THR A 54 5.00 -7.63 6.12
CA THR A 54 6.16 -8.38 5.59
C THR A 54 6.61 -9.50 6.52
N ASN A 55 6.50 -9.29 7.83
CA ASN A 55 6.85 -10.30 8.84
C ASN A 55 5.96 -11.54 8.78
N ILE A 56 4.69 -11.40 8.38
CA ILE A 56 3.76 -12.54 8.22
C ILE A 56 4.18 -13.39 7.00
N TYR A 57 4.71 -12.75 5.97
CA TYR A 57 5.20 -13.40 4.76
C TYR A 57 6.68 -13.78 4.83
N SER A 58 7.28 -13.89 6.03
CA SER A 58 8.73 -14.13 6.19
C SER A 58 9.26 -15.34 5.41
N ASN A 59 8.42 -16.36 5.21
CA ASN A 59 8.75 -17.60 4.50
C ASN A 59 8.28 -17.61 3.03
N ASP A 60 7.61 -16.55 2.56
CA ASP A 60 7.10 -16.41 1.20
C ASP A 60 7.69 -15.16 0.54
N LEU A 61 8.84 -15.35 -0.12
CA LEU A 61 9.57 -14.30 -0.81
C LEU A 61 8.76 -13.70 -1.99
N ILE A 62 7.86 -14.47 -2.60
CA ILE A 62 7.02 -13.99 -3.70
C ILE A 62 6.00 -13.00 -3.16
N ALA A 63 5.34 -13.35 -2.05
CA ALA A 63 4.39 -12.45 -1.38
C ALA A 63 5.08 -11.18 -0.88
N GLN A 64 6.25 -11.28 -0.23
CA GLN A 64 7.01 -10.11 0.22
C GLN A 64 7.35 -9.17 -0.96
N ASN A 65 7.90 -9.71 -2.04
CA ASN A 65 8.24 -8.93 -3.23
C ASN A 65 7.01 -8.28 -3.87
N LYS A 66 5.84 -8.91 -3.77
CA LYS A 66 4.60 -8.33 -4.27
C LYS A 66 4.15 -7.14 -3.41
N LEU A 67 4.19 -7.28 -2.08
CA LEU A 67 3.82 -6.19 -1.16
C LEU A 67 4.74 -4.98 -1.31
N LEU A 68 6.06 -5.19 -1.42
CA LEU A 68 7.03 -4.11 -1.59
C LEU A 68 6.87 -3.31 -2.90
N LYS A 69 6.10 -3.82 -3.87
CA LYS A 69 5.78 -3.12 -5.13
C LYS A 69 4.48 -2.30 -5.06
N ILE A 70 3.71 -2.42 -3.99
CA ILE A 70 2.46 -1.67 -3.78
C ILE A 70 2.67 -0.17 -3.53
N PRO A 71 3.70 0.28 -2.79
CA PRO A 71 3.91 1.70 -2.55
C PRO A 71 3.88 2.46 -3.85
N ILE A 72 3.01 3.48 -3.92
CA ILE A 72 2.91 4.35 -5.08
C ILE A 72 4.26 5.06 -5.22
N GLN A 73 5.06 4.64 -6.21
CA GLN A 73 6.25 5.39 -6.61
C GLN A 73 5.80 6.79 -6.99
N ASN A 74 6.43 7.80 -6.38
CA ASN A 74 6.19 9.18 -6.71
C ASN A 74 6.57 9.37 -8.19
N LYS A 75 5.58 9.43 -9.09
CA LYS A 75 5.77 9.79 -10.50
C LYS A 75 6.03 11.30 -10.63
N ILE A 76 6.91 11.84 -9.79
CA ILE A 76 7.46 13.20 -9.89
C ILE A 76 8.91 13.15 -10.39
N SER A 77 9.60 12.00 -10.30
CA SER A 77 10.96 11.84 -10.85
C SER A 77 11.01 11.48 -12.34
N LEU A 78 9.89 11.10 -12.97
CA LEU A 78 9.83 10.73 -14.40
C LEU A 78 9.38 11.88 -15.33
N LEU A 79 9.03 13.04 -14.76
CA LEU A 79 8.65 14.25 -15.51
C LEU A 79 9.71 15.36 -15.44
N LEU A 80 10.82 15.14 -14.72
CA LEU A 80 11.92 16.11 -14.57
C LEU A 80 13.26 15.62 -15.15
N SER A 81 13.26 14.51 -15.89
CA SER A 81 14.47 13.93 -16.51
C SER A 81 14.37 13.83 -18.03
N SER A 82 13.51 14.63 -18.66
CA SER A 82 13.27 14.62 -20.10
C SER A 82 13.49 15.97 -20.77
N ASP A 83 14.24 16.88 -20.14
CA ASP A 83 14.71 18.12 -20.75
C ASP A 83 16.19 18.31 -20.34
N ASP A 84 17.09 17.71 -21.11
CA ASP A 84 18.47 18.18 -21.39
C ASP A 84 19.01 17.43 -22.63
#